data_AF-A0AAW1I8S0-F1
#
_entry.id   AF-A0AAW1I8S0-F1
#
_cell.length_a   1.000
_cell.length_b   1.000
_cell.length_c   1.000
_cell.angle_alpha   90.00
_cell.angle_beta   90.00
_cell.angle_gamma   90.00
#
_symmetry.space_group_name_H-M   'P 1'
#
loop_
_entity.id
_entity.type
_entity.pdbx_description
1 polymer ?
#
loop_
_entity_poly.entity_id
_entity_poly.type
_entity_poly.pdbx_seq_one_letter_code
_entity_poly.pdbx_strand_id
1 'polypeptide(L)'
;MFWSDKKLFIGVYVDDLIFVSNNKALIKKVKNLLKEEFKMKDMGEIKSCLGFRITRDRINGKLQIDQEEYLRNVLERFNMSACNPVSTPVDLNVKLDKSLIPSTDEEKRKMNAVPYQEAIGSLLYAAQCTRPDISFVLNFLSRFNGNPGVQHWNTVKRILRYIKGTLSHKLEYRQSSSNDLVGYRDSDWASDTSDRKSTTGYIFFKGDAAISWNTRKQQTVAHQVMT
;
A
#
# COMPACT_ATOMS: atom_id res chain seq x y z
N MET A 1 -15.80 -12.37 -30.84
CA MET A 1 -15.72 -11.34 -29.78
C MET A 1 -14.84 -10.22 -30.31
N PHE A 2 -15.45 -9.09 -30.70
CA PHE A 2 -14.82 -8.03 -31.50
C PHE A 2 -14.00 -7.09 -30.62
N TRP A 3 -12.68 -7.27 -30.58
CA TRP A 3 -11.77 -6.21 -30.14
C TRP A 3 -10.81 -5.92 -31.28
N SER A 4 -10.78 -4.67 -31.73
CA SER A 4 -9.72 -4.14 -32.60
C SER A 4 -8.35 -4.44 -31.99
N ASP A 5 -7.35 -4.78 -32.81
CA ASP A 5 -5.95 -4.99 -32.37
C ASP A 5 -5.38 -3.79 -31.63
N LYS A 6 -5.93 -2.59 -31.82
CA LYS A 6 -5.50 -1.36 -31.16
C LYS A 6 -6.33 -1.13 -29.89
N LYS A 7 -5.68 -1.19 -28.73
CA LYS A 7 -6.28 -0.95 -27.41
C LYS A 7 -5.78 0.36 -26.85
N LEU A 8 -6.68 1.20 -26.35
CA LEU A 8 -6.37 2.42 -25.61
C LEU A 8 -7.16 2.41 -24.31
N PHE A 9 -6.44 2.60 -23.20
CA PHE A 9 -7.00 2.81 -21.87
C PHE A 9 -6.64 4.23 -21.45
N ILE A 10 -7.62 4.94 -20.89
CA ILE A 10 -7.45 6.28 -20.33
C ILE A 10 -7.85 6.19 -18.87
N GLY A 11 -6.88 6.35 -17.97
CA GLY A 11 -7.12 6.53 -16.55
C GLY A 11 -7.36 8.01 -16.28
N VAL A 12 -8.43 8.33 -15.55
CA VAL A 12 -8.78 9.71 -15.16
C VAL A 12 -8.66 9.79 -13.65
N TYR A 13 -7.83 10.72 -13.15
CA TYR A 13 -7.75 11.03 -11.74
C TYR A 13 -7.76 12.54 -11.54
N VAL A 14 -8.90 13.08 -11.09
CA VAL A 14 -9.11 14.53 -10.97
C VAL A 14 -8.73 15.22 -12.28
N ASP A 15 -7.63 15.97 -12.32
CA ASP A 15 -7.16 16.70 -13.50
C ASP A 15 -6.11 15.94 -14.33
N ASP A 16 -5.64 14.79 -13.83
CA ASP A 16 -4.61 13.98 -14.47
C ASP A 16 -5.20 12.89 -15.38
N LEU A 17 -4.72 12.85 -16.63
CA LEU A 17 -5.07 11.82 -17.62
C LEU A 17 -3.87 10.91 -17.92
N ILE A 18 -4.04 9.61 -17.65
CA ILE A 18 -3.03 8.58 -17.90
C ILE A 18 -3.42 7.77 -19.13
N PHE A 19 -2.61 7.84 -20.18
CA PHE A 19 -2.86 7.10 -21.43
C PHE A 19 -2.00 5.82 -21.48
N VAL A 20 -2.64 4.67 -21.67
CA VAL A 20 -1.98 3.37 -21.84
C VAL A 20 -2.49 2.73 -23.13
N SER A 21 -1.60 2.39 -24.05
CA SER A 21 -1.97 1.78 -25.33
C SER A 21 -0.86 0.92 -25.88
N ASN A 22 -1.24 -0.09 -26.65
CA ASN A 22 -0.31 -0.82 -27.53
C ASN A 22 -0.04 -0.09 -28.85
N ASN A 23 -0.61 1.10 -29.07
CA ASN A 23 -0.43 1.91 -30.26
C ASN A 23 -0.15 3.39 -29.92
N LYS A 24 1.10 3.83 -30.11
CA LYS A 24 1.51 5.23 -29.83
C LYS A 24 0.82 6.26 -30.72
N ALA A 25 0.52 5.92 -31.97
CA ALA A 25 -0.19 6.84 -32.88
C ALA A 25 -1.63 7.10 -32.40
N LEU A 26 -2.28 6.08 -31.82
CA LEU A 26 -3.60 6.22 -31.22
C LEU A 26 -3.57 7.15 -30.00
N ILE A 27 -2.57 7.03 -29.12
CA ILE A 27 -2.37 7.97 -28.01
C ILE A 27 -2.21 9.40 -28.55
N LYS A 28 -1.36 9.61 -29.55
CA LYS A 28 -1.13 10.95 -30.13
C LYS A 28 -2.41 11.54 -30.73
N LYS A 29 -3.18 10.73 -31.46
CA LYS A 29 -4.46 11.16 -32.05
C LYS A 29 -5.44 11.61 -30.96
N VAL A 30 -5.65 10.79 -29.93
CA VAL A 30 -6.60 11.12 -28.85
C VAL A 30 -6.12 12.31 -28.01
N LYS A 31 -4.82 12.42 -27.73
CA LYS A 31 -4.27 13.60 -27.05
C LYS A 31 -4.51 14.89 -27.84
N ASN A 32 -4.44 14.86 -29.17
CA ASN A 32 -4.70 16.04 -30.00
C ASN A 32 -6.17 16.43 -29.96
N LEU A 33 -7.08 15.47 -30.11
CA LEU A 33 -8.53 15.72 -30.01
C LEU A 33 -8.92 16.31 -28.65
N LEU A 34 -8.34 15.81 -27.56
CA LEU A 34 -8.62 16.35 -26.23
C LEU A 34 -8.02 17.74 -26.02
N LYS A 35 -6.91 18.09 -26.67
CA LYS A 35 -6.32 19.43 -26.62
C LYS A 35 -7.16 20.49 -27.33
N GLU A 36 -7.97 20.08 -28.30
CA GLU A 36 -8.89 20.98 -29.01
C GLU A 36 -10.05 21.41 -28.10
N GLU A 37 -10.53 20.50 -27.25
CA GLU A 37 -11.67 20.74 -26.35
C GLU A 37 -11.24 21.23 -24.95
N PHE A 38 -10.06 20.84 -24.47
CA PHE A 38 -9.60 21.10 -23.11
C PHE A 38 -8.20 21.71 -23.06
N LYS A 39 -8.00 22.68 -22.16
CA LYS A 39 -6.68 23.25 -21.87
C LYS A 39 -5.84 22.23 -21.09
N MET A 40 -5.09 21.39 -21.81
CA MET A 40 -4.26 20.33 -21.22
C MET A 40 -2.79 20.45 -21.61
N LYS A 41 -1.89 20.09 -20.69
CA LYS A 41 -0.45 20.01 -20.92
C LYS A 41 -0.02 18.55 -21.09
N ASP A 42 0.70 18.25 -22.16
CA ASP A 42 1.30 16.92 -22.31
C ASP A 42 2.61 16.85 -21.51
N MET A 43 2.62 16.03 -20.46
CA MET A 43 3.78 15.81 -19.60
C MET A 43 4.73 14.72 -20.16
N GLY A 44 4.42 14.16 -21.34
CA GLY A 44 5.25 13.16 -22.01
C GLY A 44 5.07 11.76 -21.44
N GLU A 45 6.16 11.00 -21.34
CA GLU A 45 6.13 9.68 -20.71
C GLU A 45 6.00 9.82 -19.19
N ILE A 46 5.04 9.09 -18.61
CA ILE A 46 4.79 9.04 -17.18
C ILE A 46 6.03 8.50 -16.44
N LYS A 47 6.62 9.35 -15.59
CA LYS A 47 7.72 9.01 -14.68
C LYS A 47 7.28 9.04 -13.22
N SER A 48 6.26 9.85 -12.93
CA SER A 48 5.58 9.88 -11.63
C SER A 48 4.10 10.18 -11.83
N CYS A 49 3.27 9.65 -10.92
CA CYS A 49 1.84 9.93 -10.88
C CYS A 49 1.30 9.51 -9.51
N LEU A 50 0.41 10.30 -8.91
CA LEU A 50 -0.18 10.03 -7.58
C LEU A 50 0.88 9.73 -6.50
N GLY A 51 2.06 10.35 -6.56
CA GLY A 51 3.14 10.09 -5.60
C GLY A 51 3.85 8.73 -5.77
N PHE A 52 3.58 7.99 -6.84
CA PHE A 52 4.39 6.86 -7.28
C PHE A 52 5.46 7.32 -8.26
N ARG A 53 6.62 6.67 -8.22
CA ARG A 53 7.64 6.75 -9.27
C ARG A 53 7.56 5.51 -10.12
N ILE A 54 7.56 5.70 -11.43
CA ILE A 54 7.48 4.64 -12.43
C ILE A 54 8.79 4.63 -13.22
N THR A 55 9.52 3.51 -13.14
CA THR A 55 10.74 3.27 -13.92
C THR A 55 10.47 2.20 -14.96
N ARG A 56 10.79 2.47 -16.23
CA ARG A 56 10.56 1.56 -17.35
C ARG A 56 11.87 1.20 -18.01
N ASP A 57 12.19 -0.08 -18.02
CA ASP A 57 13.27 -0.64 -18.81
C ASP A 57 12.65 -1.46 -19.95
N ARG A 58 12.53 -0.83 -21.12
CA ARG A 58 11.91 -1.46 -22.29
C ARG A 58 12.81 -2.52 -22.94
N ILE A 59 14.13 -2.45 -22.73
CA ILE A 59 15.09 -3.39 -23.30
C ILE A 59 14.95 -4.74 -22.59
N ASN A 60 14.89 -4.69 -21.26
CA ASN A 60 14.74 -5.89 -20.42
C ASN A 60 13.28 -6.23 -20.09
N GLY A 61 12.31 -5.51 -20.65
CA GLY A 61 10.88 -5.74 -20.40
C GLY A 61 10.48 -5.58 -18.93
N LYS A 62 11.09 -4.65 -18.19
CA LYS A 62 10.80 -4.40 -16.77
C LYS A 62 10.07 -3.08 -16.54
N LEU A 63 9.13 -3.10 -15.60
CA LEU A 63 8.43 -1.94 -15.08
C LEU A 63 8.53 -2.00 -13.56
N GLN A 64 9.10 -0.96 -12.95
CA GLN A 64 9.22 -0.85 -11.51
C GLN A 64 8.38 0.31 -11.00
N ILE A 65 7.68 0.09 -9.88
CA ILE A 65 6.88 1.11 -9.19
C ILE A 65 7.33 1.20 -7.74
N ASP A 66 7.58 2.41 -7.26
CA ASP A 66 8.01 2.66 -5.89
C ASP A 66 7.46 3.99 -5.35
N GLN A 67 7.55 4.17 -4.03
CA GLN A 67 7.14 5.38 -3.30
C GLN A 67 8.28 5.95 -2.45
N GLU A 68 9.53 5.82 -2.92
CA GLU A 68 10.69 6.18 -2.12
C GLU A 68 10.64 7.63 -1.62
N GLU A 69 10.35 8.59 -2.51
CA GLU A 69 10.27 10.02 -2.17
C GLU A 69 9.14 10.30 -1.17
N TYR A 70 7.97 9.71 -1.40
CA TYR A 70 6.84 9.81 -0.47
C TYR A 70 7.20 9.27 0.92
N LEU A 71 7.83 8.10 0.98
CA LEU A 71 8.23 7.47 2.24
C LEU A 71 9.32 8.27 2.97
N ARG A 72 10.24 8.92 2.25
CA ARG A 72 11.21 9.87 2.85
C ARG A 72 10.50 11.04 3.52
N ASN A 73 9.53 11.66 2.83
CA ASN A 73 8.73 12.75 3.39
C ASN A 73 7.91 12.30 4.62
N VAL A 74 7.40 11.07 4.61
CA VAL A 74 6.72 10.46 5.78
C VAL A 74 7.70 10.31 6.96
N LEU A 75 8.91 9.81 6.71
CA LEU A 75 9.92 9.69 7.77
C LEU A 75 10.31 11.05 8.35
N GLU A 76 10.46 12.08 7.52
CA GLU A 76 10.76 13.44 7.97
C GLU A 76 9.63 13.99 8.84
N ARG A 77 8.39 13.87 8.38
CA ARG A 77 7.20 14.36 9.09
C ARG A 77 7.10 13.81 10.52
N PHE A 78 7.43 12.53 10.71
CA PHE A 78 7.34 11.88 12.02
C PHE A 78 8.67 11.88 12.79
N ASN A 79 9.66 12.68 12.39
CA ASN A 79 10.99 12.76 13.01
C ASN A 79 11.74 11.41 13.06
N MET A 80 11.58 10.59 12.01
CA MET A 80 12.17 9.26 11.88
C MET A 80 13.25 9.17 10.80
N SER A 81 13.66 10.29 10.19
CA SER A 81 14.68 10.28 9.12
C SER A 81 16.05 9.77 9.57
N ALA A 82 16.42 9.99 10.83
CA ALA A 82 17.68 9.57 11.43
C ALA A 82 17.56 8.31 12.31
N CYS A 83 16.42 7.59 12.24
CA CYS A 83 16.24 6.40 13.05
C CYS A 83 17.10 5.22 12.57
N ASN A 84 17.50 4.35 13.50
CA ASN A 84 18.19 3.10 13.16
C ASN A 84 17.22 2.13 12.48
N PRO A 85 17.55 1.57 11.30
CA PRO A 85 16.64 0.65 10.62
C PRO A 85 16.45 -0.66 11.40
N VAL A 86 15.37 -1.38 11.07
CA VAL A 86 15.13 -2.77 11.53
C VAL A 86 14.76 -3.64 10.34
N SER A 87 14.98 -4.95 10.45
CA SER A 87 14.71 -5.90 9.37
C SER A 87 13.26 -6.38 9.28
N THR A 88 12.47 -6.22 10.36
CA THR A 88 11.07 -6.68 10.39
C THR A 88 10.09 -5.57 10.79
N PRO A 89 8.90 -5.50 10.18
CA PRO A 89 7.89 -4.48 10.51
C PRO A 89 7.27 -4.69 11.89
N VAL A 90 7.24 -5.93 12.38
CA VAL A 90 6.66 -6.31 13.67
C VAL A 90 7.69 -7.05 14.50
N ASP A 91 7.61 -6.86 15.82
CA ASP A 91 8.33 -7.68 16.79
C ASP A 91 7.45 -8.89 17.15
N LEU A 92 7.95 -10.11 16.92
CA LEU A 92 7.21 -11.34 17.18
C LEU A 92 6.88 -11.52 18.68
N ASN A 93 7.60 -10.83 19.56
CA ASN A 93 7.40 -10.92 21.01
C ASN A 93 6.36 -9.93 21.55
N VAL A 94 5.89 -8.97 20.73
CA VAL A 94 4.94 -7.96 21.17
C VAL A 94 3.52 -8.44 20.90
N LYS A 95 2.81 -8.82 21.97
CA LYS A 95 1.36 -9.03 21.92
C LYS A 95 0.69 -7.67 21.88
N LEU A 96 0.14 -7.31 20.73
CA LEU A 96 -0.72 -6.14 20.60
C LEU A 96 -2.15 -6.59 20.91
N ASP A 97 -2.68 -6.20 22.06
CA ASP A 97 -4.07 -6.50 22.42
C ASP A 97 -4.76 -5.30 23.07
N LYS A 98 -6.07 -5.41 23.29
CA LYS A 98 -6.89 -4.34 23.88
C LYS A 98 -6.53 -4.02 25.34
N SER A 99 -5.77 -4.86 26.04
CA SER A 99 -5.31 -4.56 27.40
C SER A 99 -4.26 -3.44 27.42
N LEU A 100 -3.67 -3.12 26.26
CA LEU A 100 -2.70 -2.03 26.09
C LEU A 100 -3.36 -0.68 25.80
N ILE A 101 -4.69 -0.62 25.77
CA ILE A 101 -5.43 0.63 25.64
C ILE A 101 -5.22 1.45 26.94
N PRO A 102 -4.92 2.76 26.85
CA PRO A 102 -4.72 3.61 28.03
C PRO A 102 -5.87 3.50 29.03
N SER A 103 -5.57 3.03 30.24
CA SER A 103 -6.54 2.96 31.33
C SER A 103 -6.54 4.20 32.21
N THR A 104 -5.40 4.91 32.29
CA THR A 104 -5.24 6.10 33.13
C THR A 104 -5.40 7.39 32.31
N ASP A 105 -5.85 8.46 32.96
CA ASP A 105 -5.97 9.78 32.31
C ASP A 105 -4.60 10.37 31.93
N GLU A 106 -3.54 10.00 32.65
CA GLU A 106 -2.18 10.42 32.31
C GLU A 106 -1.69 9.79 31.00
N GLU A 107 -1.91 8.49 30.81
CA GLU A 107 -1.57 7.79 29.55
C GLU A 107 -2.39 8.32 28.38
N LYS A 108 -3.69 8.57 28.58
CA LYS A 108 -4.55 9.18 27.55
C LYS A 108 -4.05 10.57 27.15
N ARG A 109 -3.68 11.41 28.12
CA ARG A 109 -3.11 12.74 27.84
C ARG A 109 -1.80 12.65 27.05
N LYS A 110 -0.90 11.73 27.42
CA LYS A 110 0.35 11.49 26.68
C LYS A 110 0.08 11.06 25.24
N MET A 111 -0.91 10.18 25.03
CA MET A 111 -1.25 9.65 23.71
C MET A 111 -2.02 10.63 22.83
N ASN A 112 -2.80 11.55 23.40
CA ASN A 112 -3.48 12.61 22.65
C ASN A 112 -2.52 13.57 21.94
N ALA A 113 -1.30 13.73 22.44
CA ALA A 113 -0.27 14.55 21.80
C ALA A 113 0.44 13.85 20.63
N VAL A 114 0.22 12.55 20.44
CA VAL A 114 0.89 11.75 19.43
C VAL A 114 0.07 11.75 18.13
N PRO A 115 0.70 12.01 16.95
CA PRO A 115 0.00 12.02 15.67
C PRO A 115 -0.26 10.60 15.13
N TYR A 116 -0.93 9.74 15.92
CA TYR A 116 -1.11 8.33 15.61
C TYR A 116 -1.94 8.11 14.35
N GLN A 117 -3.12 8.75 14.27
CA GLN A 117 -4.02 8.59 13.12
C GLN A 117 -3.38 9.08 11.81
N GLU A 118 -2.63 10.17 11.88
CA GLU A 118 -1.90 10.72 10.73
C GLU A 118 -0.82 9.76 10.24
N ALA A 119 -0.05 9.16 11.17
CA ALA A 119 0.95 8.17 10.83
C ALA A 119 0.32 6.92 10.21
N ILE A 120 -0.77 6.41 10.78
CA ILE A 120 -1.50 5.26 10.22
C ILE A 120 -2.03 5.58 8.83
N GLY A 121 -2.64 6.75 8.62
CA GLY A 121 -3.15 7.16 7.31
C GLY A 121 -2.05 7.24 6.25
N SER A 122 -0.91 7.84 6.60
CA SER A 122 0.24 7.96 5.70
C SER A 122 0.82 6.58 5.33
N LEU A 123 0.92 5.69 6.31
CA LEU A 123 1.44 4.34 6.10
C LEU A 123 0.46 3.44 5.36
N LEU A 124 -0.85 3.57 5.58
CA LEU A 124 -1.89 2.85 4.83
C LEU A 124 -1.86 3.20 3.35
N TYR A 125 -1.58 4.45 3.00
CA TYR A 125 -1.39 4.84 1.61
C TYR A 125 -0.23 4.08 0.96
N ALA A 126 0.93 4.05 1.63
CA ALA A 126 2.07 3.27 1.14
C ALA A 126 1.74 1.77 1.03
N ALA A 127 1.03 1.22 2.02
CA ALA A 127 0.67 -0.18 2.08
C ALA A 127 -0.26 -0.57 0.93
N GLN A 128 -1.25 0.26 0.60
CA GLN A 128 -2.21 0.00 -0.47
C GLN A 128 -1.58 0.05 -1.86
N CYS A 129 -0.49 0.80 -2.03
CA CYS A 129 0.06 1.08 -3.34
C CYS A 129 1.35 0.33 -3.69
N THR A 130 2.34 0.30 -2.78
CA THR A 130 3.64 -0.33 -3.07
C THR A 130 4.22 -1.19 -1.95
N ARG A 131 3.60 -1.19 -0.76
CA ARG A 131 4.12 -1.88 0.44
C ARG A 131 3.15 -2.94 0.99
N PRO A 132 2.84 -4.00 0.24
CA PRO A 132 1.99 -5.08 0.73
C PRO A 132 2.52 -5.69 2.04
N ASP A 133 3.84 -5.70 2.22
CA ASP A 133 4.57 -6.26 3.36
C ASP A 133 4.24 -5.64 4.73
N ILE A 134 3.67 -4.43 4.77
CA ILE A 134 3.23 -3.78 6.03
C ILE A 134 1.70 -3.72 6.17
N SER A 135 0.94 -4.22 5.18
CA SER A 135 -0.52 -4.10 5.13
C SER A 135 -1.21 -4.77 6.32
N PHE A 136 -0.70 -5.92 6.74
CA PHE A 136 -1.28 -6.69 7.84
C PHE A 136 -1.21 -5.94 9.17
N VAL A 137 -0.01 -5.52 9.57
CA VAL A 137 0.20 -4.82 10.84
C VAL A 137 -0.53 -3.48 10.87
N LEU A 138 -0.58 -2.74 9.76
CA LEU A 138 -1.28 -1.46 9.70
C LEU A 138 -2.80 -1.63 9.83
N ASN A 139 -3.37 -2.66 9.21
CA ASN A 139 -4.79 -3.00 9.38
C ASN A 139 -5.12 -3.43 10.82
N PHE A 140 -4.15 -4.00 11.53
CA PHE A 140 -4.32 -4.29 12.95
C PHE A 140 -4.27 -3.00 13.78
N LEU A 141 -3.26 -2.15 13.58
CA LEU A 141 -3.05 -0.91 14.32
C LEU A 141 -4.15 0.13 14.08
N SER A 142 -4.77 0.17 12.90
CA SER A 142 -5.86 1.09 12.59
C SER A 142 -7.10 0.90 13.48
N ARG A 143 -7.27 -0.29 14.08
CA ARG A 143 -8.35 -0.60 15.02
C ARG A 143 -8.29 0.25 16.30
N PHE A 144 -7.11 0.78 16.63
CA PHE A 144 -6.88 1.58 17.82
C PHE A 144 -6.86 3.08 17.55
N ASN A 145 -7.23 3.53 16.35
CA ASN A 145 -7.24 4.96 16.00
C ASN A 145 -8.03 5.83 16.98
N GLY A 146 -9.10 5.29 17.60
CA GLY A 146 -9.91 6.03 18.56
C GLY A 146 -9.30 6.15 19.97
N ASN A 147 -8.42 5.23 20.37
CA ASN A 147 -7.78 5.26 21.68
C ASN A 147 -6.46 4.43 21.66
N PRO A 148 -5.40 4.97 21.03
CA PRO A 148 -4.13 4.26 20.88
C PRO A 148 -3.35 4.25 22.20
N GLY A 149 -2.68 3.13 22.50
CA GLY A 149 -1.76 3.00 23.62
C GLY A 149 -0.31 3.28 23.23
N VAL A 150 0.55 3.44 24.24
CA VAL A 150 1.99 3.71 24.04
C VAL A 150 2.65 2.59 23.23
N GLN A 151 2.26 1.33 23.49
CA GLN A 151 2.79 0.18 22.74
C GLN A 151 2.36 0.22 21.27
N HIS A 152 1.11 0.61 20.97
CA HIS A 152 0.67 0.78 19.58
C HIS A 152 1.53 1.82 18.85
N TRP A 153 1.86 2.94 19.51
CA TRP A 153 2.74 3.95 18.93
C TRP A 153 4.17 3.46 18.74
N ASN A 154 4.71 2.70 19.70
CA ASN A 154 6.03 2.08 19.55
C ASN A 154 6.08 1.13 18.35
N THR A 155 5.01 0.38 18.08
CA THR A 155 4.89 -0.44 16.87
C THR A 155 4.87 0.41 15.61
N VAL A 156 4.13 1.53 15.58
CA VAL A 156 4.16 2.46 14.43
C VAL A 156 5.58 2.99 14.19
N LYS A 157 6.30 3.40 15.24
CA LYS A 157 7.71 3.81 15.12
C LYS A 157 8.58 2.67 14.59
N ARG A 158 8.36 1.42 15.01
CA ARG A 158 9.08 0.27 14.46
C ARG A 158 8.82 0.10 12.96
N ILE A 159 7.59 0.26 12.50
CA ILE A 159 7.26 0.22 11.06
C ILE A 159 8.01 1.33 10.31
N LEU A 160 8.09 2.54 10.86
CA LEU A 160 8.88 3.64 10.28
C LEU A 160 10.38 3.29 10.21
N ARG A 161 10.94 2.65 11.25
CA ARG A 161 12.33 2.13 11.23
C ARG A 161 12.52 1.05 10.16
N TYR A 162 11.56 0.16 9.99
CA TYR A 162 11.60 -0.86 8.94
C TYR A 162 11.58 -0.21 7.55
N ILE A 163 10.67 0.75 7.32
CA ILE A 163 10.59 1.52 6.08
C ILE A 163 11.91 2.22 5.78
N LYS A 164 12.57 2.81 6.78
CA LYS A 164 13.89 3.44 6.63
C LYS A 164 14.92 2.48 6.03
N GLY A 165 14.92 1.22 6.47
CA GLY A 165 15.81 0.18 5.96
C GLY A 165 15.44 -0.33 4.56
N THR A 166 14.18 -0.16 4.15
CA THR A 166 13.64 -0.71 2.90
C THR A 166 13.12 0.38 1.94
N LEU A 167 13.67 1.60 1.99
CA LEU A 167 13.23 2.72 1.15
C LEU A 167 13.36 2.43 -0.35
N SER A 168 14.35 1.62 -0.72
CA SER A 168 14.64 1.25 -2.11
C SER A 168 13.79 0.10 -2.65
N HIS A 169 12.93 -0.51 -1.83
CA HIS A 169 12.05 -1.59 -2.29
C HIS A 169 11.09 -1.10 -3.37
N LYS A 170 10.90 -1.93 -4.40
CA LYS A 170 10.04 -1.62 -5.54
C LYS A 170 9.20 -2.83 -5.90
N LEU A 171 8.00 -2.59 -6.40
CA LEU A 171 7.24 -3.62 -7.11
C LEU A 171 7.79 -3.70 -8.53
N GLU A 172 8.28 -4.87 -8.91
CA GLU A 172 8.85 -5.11 -10.24
C GLU A 172 7.94 -6.03 -11.04
N TYR A 173 7.48 -5.53 -12.18
CA TYR A 173 6.74 -6.27 -13.19
C TYR A 173 7.68 -6.59 -14.33
N ARG A 174 7.87 -7.88 -14.61
CA ARG A 174 8.65 -8.35 -15.76
C ARG A 174 7.73 -8.92 -16.82
N GLN A 175 8.13 -8.77 -18.07
CA GLN A 175 7.56 -9.57 -19.14
C GLN A 175 7.89 -11.04 -18.85
N SER A 176 6.86 -11.83 -18.53
CA SER A 176 6.96 -13.27 -18.32
C SER A 176 6.28 -14.00 -19.48
N SER A 177 6.77 -15.20 -19.78
CA SER A 177 6.12 -16.14 -20.69
C SER A 177 4.85 -16.74 -20.09
N SER A 178 4.80 -16.87 -18.75
CA SER A 178 3.59 -17.22 -18.02
C SER A 178 2.73 -15.97 -17.80
N ASN A 179 1.45 -16.10 -18.13
CA ASN A 179 0.43 -15.08 -17.91
C ASN A 179 -0.55 -15.51 -16.80
N ASP A 180 -0.10 -16.44 -15.94
CA ASP A 180 -0.93 -17.05 -14.90
C ASP A 180 -1.27 -16.02 -13.82
N LEU A 181 -2.51 -16.10 -13.35
CA LEU A 181 -3.02 -15.33 -12.22
C LEU A 181 -3.02 -16.25 -11.00
N VAL A 182 -2.10 -16.03 -10.07
CA VAL A 182 -1.97 -16.84 -8.84
C VAL A 182 -2.44 -16.02 -7.66
N GLY A 183 -3.40 -16.56 -6.91
CA GLY A 183 -3.93 -15.92 -5.70
C GLY A 183 -3.57 -16.72 -4.46
N TYR A 184 -3.00 -16.04 -3.46
CA TYR A 184 -2.85 -16.57 -2.12
C TYR A 184 -3.87 -15.89 -1.22
N ARG A 185 -4.50 -16.68 -0.35
CA ARG A 185 -5.40 -16.20 0.68
C ARG A 185 -4.95 -16.82 1.99
N ASP A 186 -4.84 -15.98 2.99
CA ASP A 186 -4.56 -16.41 4.35
C ASP A 186 -5.68 -15.93 5.27
N SER A 187 -6.05 -16.75 6.24
CA SER A 187 -7.05 -16.42 7.22
C SER A 187 -6.58 -16.90 8.58
N ASP A 188 -6.09 -15.97 9.39
CA ASP A 188 -5.75 -16.25 10.77
C ASP A 188 -7.03 -16.38 11.60
N TRP A 189 -7.26 -17.59 12.11
CA TRP A 189 -8.27 -17.89 13.11
C TRP A 189 -7.81 -17.37 14.48
N ALA A 190 -8.66 -16.56 15.13
CA ALA A 190 -8.55 -16.22 16.56
C ALA A 190 -7.27 -15.48 17.04
N SER A 191 -6.52 -14.77 16.19
CA SER A 191 -5.40 -13.92 16.63
C SER A 191 -5.83 -12.69 17.44
N ASP A 192 -7.11 -12.30 17.36
CA ASP A 192 -7.71 -11.32 18.26
C ASP A 192 -8.41 -12.05 19.42
N THR A 193 -7.69 -12.22 20.54
CA THR A 193 -8.18 -12.88 21.76
C THR A 193 -9.43 -12.22 22.36
N SER A 194 -9.73 -10.99 21.94
CA SER A 194 -10.83 -10.19 22.48
C SER A 194 -12.19 -10.38 21.79
N ASP A 195 -12.22 -10.65 20.48
CA ASP A 195 -13.48 -10.78 19.73
C ASP A 195 -13.56 -11.99 18.80
N ARG A 196 -12.54 -12.85 18.78
CA ARG A 196 -12.48 -14.10 17.98
C ARG A 196 -12.77 -13.89 16.47
N LYS A 197 -12.63 -12.66 15.96
CA LYS A 197 -12.85 -12.35 14.55
C LYS A 197 -11.55 -12.54 13.78
N SER A 198 -11.61 -13.35 12.73
CA SER A 198 -10.46 -13.65 11.88
C SER A 198 -10.04 -12.43 11.04
N THR A 199 -8.75 -12.35 10.76
CA THR A 199 -8.21 -11.40 9.75
C THR A 199 -7.96 -12.18 8.48
N THR A 200 -8.53 -11.73 7.36
CA THR A 200 -8.29 -12.33 6.04
C THR A 200 -7.38 -11.44 5.22
N GLY A 201 -6.26 -12.00 4.77
CA GLY A 201 -5.39 -11.40 3.77
C GLY A 201 -5.56 -12.09 2.42
N TYR A 202 -5.38 -11.35 1.34
CA TYR A 202 -5.10 -11.94 0.03
C TYR A 202 -4.01 -11.18 -0.70
N ILE A 203 -3.32 -11.87 -1.59
CA ILE A 203 -2.41 -11.28 -2.57
C ILE A 203 -2.52 -12.05 -3.89
N PHE A 204 -2.72 -11.32 -4.98
CA PHE A 204 -2.74 -11.83 -6.34
C PHE A 204 -1.47 -11.43 -7.06
N PHE A 205 -0.87 -12.40 -7.72
CA PHE A 205 0.29 -12.26 -8.58
C PHE A 205 -0.11 -12.51 -10.03
N LYS A 206 0.49 -11.75 -10.94
CA LYS A 206 0.45 -12.03 -12.36
C LYS A 206 1.89 -12.29 -12.83
N GLY A 207 2.17 -13.54 -13.21
CA GLY A 207 3.56 -14.01 -13.23
C GLY A 207 4.18 -13.86 -11.82
N ASP A 208 5.37 -13.28 -11.74
CA ASP A 208 6.09 -13.12 -10.47
C ASP A 208 5.79 -11.78 -9.73
N ALA A 209 4.84 -10.99 -10.23
CA ALA A 209 4.60 -9.63 -9.73
C ALA A 209 3.24 -9.49 -9.04
N ALA A 210 3.24 -8.93 -7.83
CA ALA A 210 2.01 -8.63 -7.09
C ALA A 210 1.21 -7.52 -7.79
N ILE A 211 -0.07 -7.79 -8.07
CA ILE A 211 -0.98 -6.87 -8.77
C ILE A 211 -2.15 -6.41 -7.91
N SER A 212 -2.51 -7.15 -6.86
CA SER A 212 -3.59 -6.78 -5.95
C SER A 212 -3.38 -7.45 -4.61
N TRP A 213 -3.61 -6.74 -3.53
CA TRP A 213 -3.58 -7.29 -2.18
C TRP A 213 -4.53 -6.52 -1.29
N ASN A 214 -4.96 -7.17 -0.22
CA ASN A 214 -5.75 -6.54 0.83
C ASN A 214 -5.58 -7.32 2.13
N THR A 215 -5.77 -6.66 3.25
CA THR A 215 -5.95 -7.29 4.55
C THR A 215 -7.17 -6.69 5.20
N ARG A 216 -8.14 -7.52 5.59
CA ARG A 216 -9.40 -7.07 6.18
C ARG A 216 -9.78 -7.93 7.38
N LYS A 217 -10.25 -7.28 8.44
CA LYS A 217 -10.92 -7.96 9.55
C LYS A 217 -12.30 -8.42 9.12
N GLN A 218 -12.64 -9.69 9.33
CA GLN A 218 -13.98 -10.20 9.05
C GLN A 218 -15.01 -9.55 9.99
N GLN A 219 -16.15 -9.14 9.45
CA GLN A 219 -17.24 -8.55 10.24
C GLN A 219 -18.04 -9.60 11.02
N THR A 220 -18.12 -10.81 10.48
CA THR A 220 -18.90 -11.95 10.99
C THR A 220 -18.00 -12.93 11.73
N VAL A 221 -18.48 -13.49 12.85
CA VAL A 221 -17.83 -14.64 13.51
C VAL A 221 -18.15 -15.87 12.66
N ALA A 222 -17.13 -16.61 12.22
CA ALA A 222 -17.35 -17.84 11.49
C ALA A 222 -17.83 -18.93 12.46
N HIS A 223 -19.12 -19.24 12.44
CA HIS A 223 -19.68 -20.47 12.99
C HIS A 223 -19.77 -21.49 11.85
N GLN A 224 -18.68 -22.24 11.60
CA GLN A 224 -18.72 -23.65 11.17
C GLN A 224 -17.33 -24.14 10.75
N VAL A 225 -16.93 -25.27 11.34
CA VAL A 225 -15.91 -26.17 10.82
C VAL A 225 -16.68 -27.17 9.95
N MET A 226 -16.38 -27.28 8.66
CA MET A 226 -16.78 -28.47 7.89
C MET A 226 -15.63 -29.46 7.99
N THR A 227 -15.83 -30.47 8.83
CA THR A 227 -15.06 -31.72 8.92
C THR A 227 -15.21 -32.56 7.66
#